data_AF-A0A931D9I6-F1
#
_entry.id   AF-A0A931D9I6-F1
#
_cell.length_a   1.000
_cell.length_b   1.000
_cell.length_c   1.000
_cell.angle_alpha   90.00
_cell.angle_beta   90.00
_cell.angle_gamma   90.00
#
_symmetry.space_group_name_H-M   'P 1'
#
loop_
_entity.id
_entity.type
_entity.pdbx_description
1 polymer ?
#
loop_
_entity_poly.entity_id
_entity_poly.type
_entity_poly.pdbx_seq_one_letter_code
_entity_poly.pdbx_strand_id
1 'polypeptide(L)'
;MMDGPHVLSFKEMAGTRRAQKRRGLFRRPTKPEHFTIWNIQINDQPLQQWVRDWSGALDMPAEMADLRSTFPAAGLLRIDHLLGLEQGPGPHRVGLLFCPLCRSEACGYLSCELHFDQEAVTWDHFAWEDTVKGAPRFTPVAGAQALSFAPEAYRSTLLELRGELNPTDSAAPEARGPAPTEVASAEPHHAEH
;
A
#
# COMPACT_ATOMS: atom_id res chain seq x y z
N MET A 1 -31.90 10.34 5.28
CA MET A 1 -31.77 9.17 4.40
C MET A 1 -30.43 8.57 4.77
N MET A 2 -30.41 7.39 5.39
CA MET A 2 -29.15 6.72 5.70
C MET A 2 -28.68 6.11 4.40
N ASP A 3 -27.69 6.74 3.76
CA ASP A 3 -26.93 6.08 2.71
C ASP A 3 -26.36 4.79 3.32
N GLY A 4 -26.48 3.68 2.61
CA GLY A 4 -26.05 2.37 3.09
C GLY A 4 -24.55 2.32 3.42
N PRO A 5 -24.04 1.17 3.89
CA PRO A 5 -22.62 1.03 4.15
C PRO A 5 -21.82 1.36 2.88
N HIS A 6 -20.76 2.14 3.06
CA HIS A 6 -19.80 2.44 2.01
C HIS A 6 -19.07 1.17 1.61
N VAL A 7 -18.65 1.12 0.35
CA VAL A 7 -17.87 0.03 -0.21
C VAL A 7 -16.43 0.48 -0.37
N LEU A 8 -15.51 -0.23 0.30
CA LEU A 8 -14.08 -0.07 0.08
C LEU A 8 -13.66 -0.91 -1.13
N SER A 9 -12.88 -0.31 -2.03
CA SER A 9 -12.23 -1.02 -3.12
C SER A 9 -10.87 -0.40 -3.43
N PHE A 10 -10.08 -1.08 -4.27
CA PHE A 10 -8.77 -0.60 -4.70
C PHE A 10 -8.68 -0.65 -6.21
N LYS A 11 -8.19 0.44 -6.81
CA LYS A 11 -7.98 0.52 -8.25
C LYS A 11 -6.50 0.40 -8.57
N GLU A 12 -6.17 -0.64 -9.31
CA GLU A 12 -4.83 -0.81 -9.88
C GLU A 12 -4.54 0.30 -10.91
N MET A 13 -3.36 0.89 -10.80
CA MET A 13 -2.85 1.91 -11.71
C MET A 13 -1.38 1.65 -12.05
N ALA A 14 -1.04 1.80 -13.32
CA ALA A 14 0.34 1.75 -13.77
C ALA A 14 1.06 3.07 -13.46
N GLY A 15 2.07 3.00 -12.58
CA GLY A 15 3.01 4.08 -12.32
C GLY A 15 4.26 3.95 -13.19
N THR A 16 4.89 5.09 -13.50
CA THR A 16 6.22 5.11 -14.14
C THR A 16 7.18 6.00 -13.36
N ARG A 17 8.35 5.46 -13.01
CA ARG A 17 9.41 6.23 -12.35
C ARG A 17 10.62 6.30 -13.25
N ARG A 18 11.09 7.52 -13.51
CA ARG A 18 12.43 7.73 -14.06
C ARG A 18 13.40 7.84 -12.90
N ALA A 19 14.14 6.77 -12.62
CA ALA A 19 15.30 6.90 -11.76
C ALA A 19 16.35 7.80 -12.45
N GLN A 20 17.09 8.59 -11.69
CA GLN A 20 18.35 9.19 -12.15
C GLN A 20 19.45 8.59 -11.31
N LYS A 21 20.19 7.61 -11.84
CA LYS A 21 21.42 7.16 -11.19
C LYS A 21 22.54 8.16 -11.51
N ARG A 22 23.08 8.82 -10.49
CA ARG A 22 24.36 9.53 -10.60
C ARG A 22 25.48 8.49 -10.66
N ARG A 23 26.19 8.41 -11.78
CA ARG A 23 27.51 7.75 -11.89
C ARG A 23 28.52 8.81 -12.32
N GLY A 24 29.25 9.38 -11.36
CA GLY A 24 30.22 10.46 -11.60
C GLY A 24 29.59 11.76 -12.12
N LEU A 25 30.32 12.49 -12.99
CA LEU A 25 29.92 13.76 -13.60
C LEU A 25 28.82 13.64 -14.69
N PHE A 26 28.48 12.41 -15.13
CA PHE A 26 27.53 12.19 -16.22
C PHE A 26 26.20 11.62 -15.71
N ARG A 27 25.08 12.29 -16.05
CA ARG A 27 23.73 11.77 -15.84
C ARG A 27 23.30 10.98 -17.07
N ARG A 28 23.28 9.65 -16.99
CA ARG A 28 22.67 8.81 -18.02
C ARG A 28 21.20 8.57 -17.64
N PRO A 29 20.22 8.84 -18.52
CA PRO A 29 18.83 8.48 -18.24
C PRO A 29 18.74 6.95 -18.08
N THR A 30 18.25 6.48 -16.94
CA THR A 30 17.92 5.05 -16.80
C THR A 30 16.59 4.78 -17.48
N LYS A 31 16.39 3.53 -17.93
CA LYS A 31 15.10 3.08 -18.46
C LYS A 31 13.98 3.39 -17.45
N PRO A 32 12.79 3.80 -17.91
CA PRO A 32 11.64 3.98 -17.03
C PRO A 32 11.35 2.65 -16.34
N GLU A 33 11.19 2.72 -15.03
CA GLU A 33 10.76 1.59 -14.21
C GLU A 33 9.25 1.66 -14.10
N HIS A 34 8.59 0.59 -14.54
CA HIS A 34 7.14 0.44 -14.43
C HIS A 34 6.84 -0.21 -13.08
N PHE A 35 5.81 0.28 -12.41
CA PHE A 35 5.35 -0.29 -11.15
C PHE A 35 3.85 -0.17 -11.04
N THR A 36 3.26 -0.99 -10.20
CA THR A 36 1.82 -0.97 -9.93
C THR A 36 1.58 -0.18 -8.65
N ILE A 37 0.53 0.65 -8.66
CA ILE A 37 0.00 1.40 -7.53
C ILE A 37 -1.45 1.00 -7.34
N TRP A 38 -1.89 0.81 -6.09
CA TRP A 38 -3.29 0.63 -5.76
C TRP A 38 -3.83 1.89 -5.09
N ASN A 39 -4.83 2.50 -5.68
CA ASN A 39 -5.50 3.67 -5.13
C ASN A 39 -6.74 3.27 -4.34
N ILE A 40 -6.88 3.85 -3.14
CA ILE A 40 -8.04 3.66 -2.27
C ILE A 40 -9.28 4.26 -2.94
N GLN A 41 -10.35 3.47 -3.04
CA GLN A 41 -11.65 3.89 -3.54
C GLN A 41 -12.74 3.63 -2.50
N ILE A 42 -13.72 4.53 -2.49
CA ILE A 42 -14.89 4.47 -1.62
C ILE A 42 -16.10 4.76 -2.51
N ASN A 43 -17.01 3.79 -2.61
CA ASN A 43 -18.13 3.82 -3.56
C ASN A 43 -17.66 4.10 -5.00
N ASP A 44 -16.62 3.40 -5.45
CA ASP A 44 -15.94 3.54 -6.75
C ASP A 44 -15.31 4.92 -7.04
N GLN A 45 -15.32 5.83 -6.06
CA GLN A 45 -14.68 7.13 -6.16
C GLN A 45 -13.33 7.12 -5.45
N PRO A 46 -12.25 7.68 -6.04
CA PRO A 46 -10.96 7.80 -5.36
C PRO A 46 -11.10 8.59 -4.05
N LEU A 47 -10.41 8.16 -2.99
CA LEU A 47 -10.43 8.89 -1.70
C LEU A 47 -10.00 10.36 -1.85
N GLN A 48 -9.14 10.67 -2.82
CA GLN A 48 -8.75 12.04 -3.17
C GLN A 48 -9.95 12.90 -3.61
N GLN A 49 -10.95 12.31 -4.26
CA GLN A 49 -12.16 13.00 -4.67
C GLN A 49 -13.01 13.34 -3.44
N TRP A 50 -13.21 12.39 -2.52
CA TRP A 50 -13.89 12.64 -1.24
C TRP A 50 -13.24 13.78 -0.47
N VAL A 51 -11.91 13.77 -0.35
CA VAL A 51 -11.17 14.82 0.35
C VAL A 51 -11.31 16.18 -0.35
N ARG A 52 -11.41 16.19 -1.69
CA ARG A 52 -11.64 17.41 -2.48
C ARG A 52 -13.03 17.96 -2.20
N ASP A 53 -14.03 17.09 -2.18
CA ASP A 53 -15.41 17.47 -1.94
C ASP A 53 -15.63 17.97 -0.51
N TRP A 54 -14.89 17.43 0.47
CA TRP A 54 -14.89 17.93 1.85
C TRP A 54 -14.18 19.28 1.99
N SER A 55 -12.96 19.39 1.49
CA SER A 55 -12.08 20.54 1.75
C SER A 55 -12.19 21.68 0.73
N GLY A 56 -12.81 21.45 -0.42
CA GLY A 56 -12.80 22.36 -1.57
C GLY A 56 -11.45 22.45 -2.30
N ALA A 57 -10.49 21.56 -2.00
CA ALA A 57 -9.15 21.60 -2.59
C ALA A 57 -9.12 21.14 -4.06
N LEU A 58 -8.80 22.05 -4.98
CA LEU A 58 -8.90 21.80 -6.43
C LEU A 58 -7.80 20.88 -7.00
N ASP A 59 -6.63 20.79 -6.35
CA ASP A 59 -5.42 20.17 -6.92
C ASP A 59 -4.83 19.06 -6.04
N MET A 60 -5.52 17.92 -5.96
CA MET A 60 -4.94 16.69 -5.40
C MET A 60 -4.49 15.72 -6.50
N PRO A 61 -3.21 15.30 -6.52
CA PRO A 61 -2.74 14.30 -7.49
C PRO A 61 -3.44 12.95 -7.36
N ALA A 62 -3.54 12.23 -8.47
CA ALA A 62 -4.15 10.90 -8.49
C ALA A 62 -3.35 9.84 -7.70
N GLU A 63 -2.04 9.99 -7.56
CA GLU A 63 -1.16 8.98 -6.92
C GLU A 63 -0.70 9.45 -5.54
N MET A 64 -1.47 9.15 -4.50
CA MET A 64 -1.15 9.54 -3.12
C MET A 64 -1.12 8.37 -2.14
N ALA A 65 -1.67 7.20 -2.48
CA ALA A 65 -1.58 6.01 -1.65
C ALA A 65 -0.18 5.37 -1.72
N ASP A 66 0.28 4.79 -0.60
CA ASP A 66 1.56 4.06 -0.53
C ASP A 66 1.39 2.54 -0.67
N LEU A 67 0.55 2.15 -1.61
CA LEU A 67 0.28 0.75 -1.92
C LEU A 67 0.96 0.48 -3.26
N ARG A 68 2.22 0.05 -3.23
CA ARG A 68 3.06 -0.12 -4.43
C ARG A 68 3.72 -1.47 -4.49
N SER A 69 3.81 -2.03 -5.69
CA SER A 69 4.43 -3.35 -5.90
C SER A 69 5.95 -3.34 -5.76
N THR A 70 6.59 -2.19 -5.96
CA THR A 70 8.06 -2.04 -5.85
C THR A 70 8.57 -1.90 -4.43
N PHE A 71 7.70 -1.58 -3.48
CA PHE A 71 8.05 -1.48 -2.06
C PHE A 71 6.89 -2.01 -1.19
N PRO A 72 6.61 -3.33 -1.28
CA PRO A 72 5.40 -3.90 -0.70
C PRO A 72 5.39 -3.84 0.83
N ALA A 73 6.55 -3.80 1.50
CA ALA A 73 6.63 -3.79 2.96
C ALA A 73 5.85 -2.64 3.60
N ALA A 74 5.95 -1.41 3.07
CA ALA A 74 5.19 -0.27 3.58
C ALA A 74 3.69 -0.40 3.31
N GLY A 75 3.32 -0.91 2.13
CA GLY A 75 1.92 -1.16 1.78
C GLY A 75 1.29 -2.25 2.63
N LEU A 76 2.02 -3.33 2.94
CA LEU A 76 1.57 -4.42 3.81
C LEU A 76 1.38 -3.92 5.25
N LEU A 77 2.35 -3.18 5.79
CA LEU A 77 2.22 -2.55 7.11
C LEU A 77 0.98 -1.64 7.17
N ARG A 78 0.74 -0.89 6.09
CA ARG A 78 -0.44 -0.03 5.99
C ARG A 78 -1.75 -0.82 6.00
N ILE A 79 -1.80 -1.94 5.29
CA ILE A 79 -2.97 -2.84 5.30
C ILE A 79 -3.15 -3.47 6.68
N ASP A 80 -2.07 -3.89 7.33
CA ASP A 80 -2.13 -4.49 8.66
C ASP A 80 -2.65 -3.46 9.70
N HIS A 81 -2.29 -2.18 9.56
CA HIS A 81 -2.90 -1.08 10.32
C HIS A 81 -4.38 -0.89 10.02
N LEU A 82 -4.79 -0.92 8.75
CA LEU A 82 -6.20 -0.83 8.35
C LEU A 82 -7.04 -2.03 8.82
N LEU A 83 -6.40 -3.17 9.06
CA LEU A 83 -6.99 -4.38 9.65
C LEU A 83 -6.97 -4.37 11.19
N GLY A 84 -6.32 -3.39 11.82
CA GLY A 84 -6.19 -3.29 13.28
C GLY A 84 -5.23 -4.32 13.91
N LEU A 85 -4.33 -4.95 13.14
CA LEU A 85 -3.51 -6.08 13.61
C LEU A 85 -2.33 -5.69 14.51
N GLU A 86 -1.82 -4.46 14.41
CA GLU A 86 -0.60 -4.02 15.12
C GLU A 86 -0.85 -2.98 16.23
N GLN A 87 -2.10 -2.76 16.64
CA GLN A 87 -2.44 -1.60 17.46
C GLN A 87 -2.74 -1.97 18.92
N GLY A 88 -2.04 -1.32 19.86
CA GLY A 88 -2.35 -1.38 21.30
C GLY A 88 -3.64 -0.61 21.67
N PRO A 89 -4.05 -0.55 22.96
CA PRO A 89 -5.34 0.03 23.34
C PRO A 89 -5.45 1.55 23.02
N GLY A 90 -6.60 1.99 22.46
CA GLY A 90 -6.93 3.39 22.19
C GLY A 90 -7.50 3.63 20.78
N PRO A 91 -7.94 4.86 20.43
CA PRO A 91 -8.35 5.19 19.07
C PRO A 91 -7.18 5.02 18.08
N HIS A 92 -7.42 4.31 16.98
CA HIS A 92 -6.39 3.89 16.04
C HIS A 92 -6.31 4.83 14.87
N ARG A 93 -5.31 5.71 14.87
CA ARG A 93 -5.09 6.61 13.74
C ARG A 93 -4.24 5.96 12.68
N VAL A 94 -4.75 5.89 11.45
CA VAL A 94 -4.08 5.27 10.32
C VAL A 94 -3.91 6.27 9.19
N GLY A 95 -2.71 6.36 8.63
CA GLY A 95 -2.46 7.17 7.44
C GLY A 95 -3.17 6.55 6.23
N LEU A 96 -3.67 7.36 5.30
CA LEU A 96 -4.37 6.91 4.10
C LEU A 96 -3.65 7.39 2.84
N LEU A 97 -3.33 8.69 2.77
CA LEU A 97 -2.73 9.34 1.60
C LEU A 97 -1.51 10.17 2.00
N PHE A 98 -0.44 10.14 1.21
CA PHE A 98 0.72 11.01 1.40
C PHE A 98 0.44 12.46 1.06
N CYS A 99 1.34 13.34 1.51
CA CYS A 99 1.35 14.75 1.14
C CYS A 99 1.21 14.91 -0.40
N PRO A 100 0.22 15.68 -0.88
CA PRO A 100 -0.04 15.87 -2.31
C PRO A 100 1.13 16.58 -3.03
N LEU A 101 1.97 17.31 -2.31
CA LEU A 101 3.05 18.11 -2.92
C LEU A 101 4.30 17.26 -3.21
N CYS A 102 4.78 16.51 -2.22
CA CYS A 102 6.06 15.82 -2.30
C CYS A 102 5.96 14.29 -2.27
N ARG A 103 4.77 13.73 -2.01
CA ARG A 103 4.49 12.28 -1.92
C ARG A 103 5.42 11.57 -0.92
N SER A 104 5.69 12.22 0.22
CA SER A 104 6.54 11.71 1.28
C SER A 104 5.86 11.86 2.63
N GLU A 105 5.94 10.81 3.46
CA GLU A 105 5.47 10.82 4.86
C GLU A 105 6.17 11.88 5.71
N ALA A 106 7.40 12.25 5.35
CA ALA A 106 8.17 13.27 6.06
C ALA A 106 7.61 14.69 5.90
N CYS A 107 6.66 14.90 5.00
CA CYS A 107 5.92 16.16 4.85
C CYS A 107 4.47 16.03 5.36
N GLY A 108 4.10 14.86 5.86
CA GLY A 108 2.76 14.57 6.36
C GLY A 108 1.94 13.64 5.48
N TYR A 109 0.80 13.25 6.02
CA TYR A 109 -0.17 12.38 5.38
C TYR A 109 -1.59 12.68 5.88
N LEU A 110 -2.58 12.41 5.05
CA LEU A 110 -3.97 12.32 5.48
C LEU A 110 -4.10 11.08 6.35
N SER A 111 -4.76 11.20 7.50
CA SER A 111 -5.07 10.10 8.40
C SER A 111 -6.52 10.17 8.86
N CYS A 112 -7.05 9.04 9.32
CA CYS A 112 -8.34 8.96 10.00
C CYS A 112 -8.21 8.12 11.28
N GLU A 113 -9.17 8.25 12.18
CA GLU A 113 -9.37 7.29 13.26
C GLU A 113 -10.22 6.12 12.76
N LEU A 114 -9.83 4.92 13.18
CA LEU A 114 -10.51 3.67 12.88
C LEU A 114 -11.22 3.15 14.12
N HIS A 115 -12.50 2.87 13.96
CA HIS A 115 -13.33 2.23 14.96
C HIS A 115 -13.86 0.90 14.40
N PHE A 116 -13.59 -0.19 15.12
CA PHE A 116 -14.07 -1.52 14.78
C PHE A 116 -15.20 -1.90 15.75
N ASP A 117 -16.37 -2.17 15.19
CA ASP A 117 -17.52 -2.74 15.90
C ASP A 117 -18.02 -3.98 15.14
N GLN A 118 -18.91 -4.75 15.77
CA GLN A 118 -19.55 -5.92 15.18
C GLN A 118 -20.45 -5.56 13.98
N GLU A 119 -21.02 -4.35 13.97
CA GLU A 119 -21.94 -3.91 12.91
C GLU A 119 -21.25 -3.13 11.79
N ALA A 120 -20.14 -2.44 12.10
CA ALA A 120 -19.47 -1.59 11.14
C ALA A 120 -17.99 -1.36 11.47
N VAL A 121 -17.21 -1.11 10.42
CA VAL A 121 -15.91 -0.44 10.52
C VAL A 121 -16.11 1.01 10.14
N THR A 122 -15.72 1.95 11.00
CA THR A 122 -15.91 3.38 10.77
C THR A 122 -14.57 4.09 10.67
N TRP A 123 -14.42 4.91 9.63
CA TRP A 123 -13.34 5.86 9.46
C TRP A 123 -13.88 7.25 9.76
N ASP A 124 -13.31 7.95 10.73
CA ASP A 124 -13.73 9.31 11.08
C ASP A 124 -12.54 10.20 11.50
N HIS A 125 -12.83 11.40 12.00
CA HIS A 125 -11.83 12.38 12.45
C HIS A 125 -10.66 12.56 11.46
N PHE A 126 -10.98 12.70 10.16
CA PHE A 126 -9.99 12.87 9.11
C PHE A 126 -9.14 14.12 9.37
N ALA A 127 -7.82 13.98 9.31
CA ALA A 127 -6.88 15.08 9.53
C ALA A 127 -5.60 14.91 8.73
N TRP A 128 -5.02 16.02 8.29
CA TRP A 128 -3.64 16.08 7.83
C TRP A 128 -2.72 16.04 9.03
N GLU A 129 -1.89 15.00 9.14
CA GLU A 129 -0.82 14.93 10.13
C GLU A 129 0.42 15.60 9.56
N ASP A 130 0.90 16.65 10.22
CA ASP A 130 2.14 17.34 9.85
C ASP A 130 3.28 16.85 10.74
N THR A 131 4.36 16.39 10.11
CA THR A 131 5.57 15.89 10.78
C THR A 131 6.63 16.98 10.94
N VAL A 132 6.38 18.20 10.46
CA VAL A 132 7.25 19.36 10.61
C VAL A 132 7.17 19.94 12.02
N LYS A 133 8.34 20.11 12.65
CA LYS A 133 8.46 20.64 14.01
C LYS A 133 7.84 22.04 14.12
N GLY A 134 6.88 22.21 15.04
CA GLY A 134 6.24 23.50 15.34
C GLY A 134 4.93 23.74 14.58
N ALA A 135 4.58 22.89 13.61
CA ALA A 135 3.25 22.89 13.01
C ALA A 135 2.22 22.22 13.95
N PRO A 136 0.92 22.55 13.82
CA PRO A 136 -0.14 21.76 14.45
C PRO A 136 -0.01 20.30 14.02
N ARG A 137 0.08 19.38 14.99
CA ARG A 137 0.27 17.97 14.69
C ARG A 137 -0.84 17.41 13.80
N PHE A 138 -2.08 17.81 14.05
CA PHE A 138 -3.25 17.41 13.26
C PHE A 138 -4.02 18.64 12.81
N THR A 139 -4.25 18.75 11.51
CA THR A 139 -5.14 19.75 10.91
C THR A 139 -6.38 19.03 10.39
N PRO A 140 -7.54 19.15 11.07
CA PRO A 140 -8.76 18.48 10.64
C PRO A 140 -9.15 18.84 9.21
N VAL A 141 -9.66 17.86 8.46
CA VAL A 141 -10.24 18.12 7.13
C VAL A 141 -11.64 18.68 7.34
N ALA A 142 -11.81 19.99 7.10
CA ALA A 142 -13.10 20.64 7.20
C ALA A 142 -14.12 19.92 6.30
N GLY A 143 -15.34 19.72 6.81
CA GLY A 143 -16.42 19.07 6.06
C GLY A 143 -16.30 17.55 5.92
N ALA A 144 -15.25 16.92 6.46
CA ALA A 144 -15.10 15.47 6.40
C ALA A 144 -16.20 14.77 7.20
N GLN A 145 -16.79 13.76 6.58
CA GLN A 145 -17.83 12.93 7.15
C GLN A 145 -17.26 11.58 7.55
N ALA A 146 -17.87 10.93 8.55
CA ALA A 146 -17.54 9.57 8.88
C ALA A 146 -17.94 8.63 7.72
N LEU A 147 -17.06 7.69 7.40
CA LEU A 147 -17.30 6.66 6.40
C LEU A 147 -17.47 5.32 7.12
N SER A 148 -18.58 4.65 6.88
CA SER A 148 -18.93 3.41 7.56
C SER A 148 -19.01 2.26 6.57
N PHE A 149 -18.37 1.13 6.87
CA PHE A 149 -18.22 -0.03 5.99
C PHE A 149 -18.78 -1.28 6.67
N ALA A 150 -19.33 -2.20 5.89
CA ALA A 150 -19.68 -3.53 6.38
C ALA A 150 -18.40 -4.31 6.78
N PRO A 151 -18.29 -4.86 8.00
CA PRO A 151 -17.03 -5.42 8.52
C PRO A 151 -16.43 -6.54 7.66
N GLU A 152 -17.25 -7.49 7.21
CA GLU A 152 -16.79 -8.63 6.42
C GLU A 152 -16.29 -8.18 5.05
N ALA A 153 -17.01 -7.28 4.38
CA ALA A 153 -16.62 -6.75 3.08
C ALA A 153 -15.30 -5.96 3.20
N TYR A 154 -15.22 -5.06 4.17
CA TYR A 154 -14.02 -4.28 4.47
C TYR A 154 -12.78 -5.16 4.68
N ARG A 155 -12.91 -6.18 5.55
CA ARG A 155 -11.82 -7.12 5.84
C ARG A 155 -11.43 -7.94 4.63
N SER A 156 -12.41 -8.45 3.86
CA SER A 156 -12.15 -9.25 2.67
C SER A 156 -11.35 -8.46 1.63
N THR A 157 -11.77 -7.23 1.33
CA THR A 157 -11.08 -6.37 0.35
C THR A 157 -9.63 -6.08 0.75
N LEU A 158 -9.37 -5.82 2.04
CA LEU A 158 -8.01 -5.58 2.53
C LEU A 158 -7.12 -6.83 2.43
N LEU A 159 -7.67 -8.01 2.75
CA LEU A 159 -6.93 -9.27 2.65
C LEU A 159 -6.63 -9.65 1.20
N GLU A 160 -7.54 -9.38 0.27
CA GLU A 160 -7.33 -9.54 -1.17
C GLU A 160 -6.17 -8.68 -1.65
N LEU A 161 -6.20 -7.37 -1.36
CA LEU A 161 -5.10 -6.47 -1.71
C LEU A 161 -3.77 -6.90 -1.05
N ARG A 162 -3.80 -7.37 0.19
CA ARG A 162 -2.62 -7.88 0.89
C ARG A 162 -1.98 -9.04 0.11
N GLY A 163 -2.79 -9.92 -0.45
CA GLY A 163 -2.35 -11.01 -1.33
C GLY A 163 -1.73 -10.51 -2.63
N GLU A 164 -2.32 -9.49 -3.26
CA GLU A 164 -1.78 -8.87 -4.48
C GLU A 164 -0.42 -8.19 -4.25
N LEU A 165 -0.23 -7.54 -3.10
CA LEU A 165 1.04 -6.90 -2.73
C LEU A 165 2.13 -7.89 -2.30
N ASN A 166 1.75 -9.08 -1.82
CA ASN A 166 2.67 -10.14 -1.41
C ASN A 166 2.51 -11.40 -2.29
N PRO A 167 2.92 -11.36 -3.57
CA PRO A 167 2.72 -12.49 -4.49
C PRO A 167 3.53 -13.75 -4.09
N THR A 168 4.45 -13.65 -3.11
CA THR A 168 5.31 -14.76 -2.67
C THR A 168 4.52 -15.88 -1.98
N ASP A 169 3.29 -15.63 -1.50
CA ASP A 169 2.41 -16.69 -0.97
C ASP A 169 1.67 -17.50 -2.05
N SER A 170 1.71 -17.09 -3.32
CA SER A 170 1.05 -17.82 -4.43
C SER A 170 2.00 -18.57 -5.37
N ALA A 171 3.31 -18.47 -5.17
CA ALA A 171 4.31 -19.25 -5.89
C ALA A 171 4.96 -20.28 -4.96
N ALA A 172 4.24 -21.36 -4.67
CA ALA A 172 4.90 -22.59 -4.25
C ALA A 172 5.92 -22.99 -5.34
N PRO A 173 7.16 -23.35 -4.99
CA PRO A 173 8.18 -23.65 -5.98
C PRO A 173 7.80 -24.89 -6.78
N GLU A 174 7.64 -24.73 -8.10
CA GLU A 174 7.68 -25.84 -9.05
C GLU A 174 8.96 -26.64 -8.83
N ALA A 175 8.76 -27.91 -8.48
CA ALA A 175 9.61 -29.07 -8.72
C ALA A 175 11.13 -28.81 -8.86
N ARG A 176 11.88 -28.95 -7.76
CA ARG A 176 13.22 -29.54 -7.88
C ARG A 176 13.05 -31.04 -8.10
N GLY A 177 13.04 -31.44 -9.37
CA GLY A 177 13.16 -32.85 -9.75
C GLY A 177 14.42 -33.47 -9.13
N PRO A 178 14.41 -34.78 -8.82
CA PRO A 178 15.57 -35.44 -8.26
C PRO A 178 16.76 -35.38 -9.23
N ALA A 179 17.94 -35.10 -8.69
CA ALA A 179 19.19 -35.03 -9.44
C ALA A 179 19.46 -36.36 -10.18
N PRO A 180 20.02 -36.32 -11.39
CA PRO A 180 20.40 -37.53 -12.11
C PRO A 180 21.59 -38.20 -11.41
N THR A 181 21.41 -39.45 -11.00
CA THR A 181 22.48 -40.34 -10.57
C THR A 181 23.43 -40.59 -11.73
N GLU A 182 24.63 -40.02 -11.66
CA GLU A 182 25.68 -40.21 -12.64
C GLU A 182 26.19 -41.66 -12.55
N VAL A 183 26.03 -42.38 -13.67
CA VAL A 183 26.50 -43.76 -13.84
C VAL A 183 27.98 -43.70 -14.21
N ALA A 184 28.86 -44.04 -13.27
CA ALA A 184 30.27 -44.26 -13.56
C ALA A 184 30.51 -45.75 -13.83
N SER A 185 30.57 -46.10 -15.11
CA SER A 185 31.16 -47.35 -15.60
C SER A 185 32.37 -47.04 -16.48
N ALA A 186 33.52 -47.59 -16.08
CA ALA A 186 34.55 -48.25 -16.91
C ALA A 186 36.00 -47.81 -16.59
N GLU A 187 36.75 -48.82 -16.11
CA GLU A 187 38.19 -49.18 -16.24
C GLU A 187 38.93 -48.66 -17.51
N PRO A 188 40.26 -48.91 -17.77
CA PRO A 188 41.23 -49.86 -17.14
C PRO A 188 42.70 -49.33 -16.99
N HIS A 189 43.59 -50.23 -16.50
CA HIS A 189 44.99 -50.50 -16.91
C HIS A 189 46.08 -50.55 -15.81
N HIS A 190 46.62 -51.77 -15.65
CA HIS A 190 48.04 -52.18 -15.60
C HIS A 190 49.14 -51.20 -15.12
N ALA A 191 49.93 -51.62 -14.12
CA ALA A 191 51.29 -52.19 -14.28
C ALA A 191 52.22 -51.91 -13.07
N GLU A 192 52.87 -52.98 -12.61
CA GLU A 192 54.26 -53.08 -12.10
C GLU A 192 54.71 -52.27 -10.87
N HIS A 193 55.03 -52.99 -9.78
CA HIS A 193 56.42 -53.35 -9.41
C HIS A 193 56.45 -54.47 -8.35
#